data_AF-A0A7R9U9H9-F1
#
_entry.id   AF-A0A7R9U9H9-F1
#
_cell.length_a   1.000
_cell.length_b   1.000
_cell.length_c   1.000
_cell.angle_alpha   90.00
_cell.angle_beta   90.00
_cell.angle_gamma   90.00
#
_symmetry.space_group_name_H-M   'P 1'
#
loop_
_entity.id
_entity.type
_entity.pdbx_description
1 polymer ?
#
loop_
_entity_poly.entity_id
_entity_poly.type
_entity_poly.pdbx_seq_one_letter_code
_entity_poly.pdbx_strand_id
1 'polypeptide(L)'
;NVYTPMDRAGRPHFSQVRHGAYNNASDLYTSPRLHCVQLRDLVPGAMYAYRIPPDTQLRYFRSPKAVDPKEKVTFGLVADLGQTQDSVATMEHMKAQALSMDEVLFVGDLSYADGFGPRWDSFGRLAQPFFSEIVAAVVGGNHEVVEGESWVGLRTRWPSPPVPPSRGAGGRAPLFYSFDIGPVHVLALNTYVGADSSSEMYVFAEKDLQSVDRSRTPWIIGMWHAPWYTTNK
;
A
#
# COMPACT_ATOMS: atom_id res chain seq x y z
N ASN A 1 4.96 10.02 -25.46
CA ASN A 1 4.45 11.27 -24.84
C ASN A 1 3.45 10.92 -23.76
N VAL A 2 3.88 10.97 -22.49
CA VAL A 2 3.06 10.64 -21.31
C VAL A 2 1.98 11.69 -21.18
N TYR A 3 0.72 11.31 -21.37
CA TYR A 3 -0.40 12.20 -21.05
C TYR A 3 -0.53 12.23 -19.54
N THR A 4 -0.04 13.33 -18.98
CA THR A 4 -0.16 13.63 -17.57
C THR A 4 -1.59 14.08 -17.32
N PRO A 5 -2.28 13.62 -16.26
CA PRO A 5 -3.50 14.30 -15.85
C PRO A 5 -3.09 15.75 -15.56
N MET A 6 -3.57 16.69 -16.38
CA MET A 6 -3.29 18.11 -16.19
C MET A 6 -4.48 18.76 -15.49
N ASP A 7 -4.21 19.66 -14.56
CA ASP A 7 -5.27 20.50 -14.01
C ASP A 7 -5.84 21.43 -15.11
N ARG A 8 -6.90 22.18 -14.79
CA ARG A 8 -7.49 23.17 -15.72
C ARG A 8 -6.48 24.26 -16.16
N ALA A 9 -5.33 24.37 -15.52
CA ALA A 9 -4.25 25.31 -15.82
C ALA A 9 -3.04 24.65 -16.54
N GLY A 10 -3.14 23.38 -16.96
CA GLY A 10 -2.09 22.68 -17.70
C GLY A 10 -0.92 22.19 -16.85
N ARG A 11 -1.06 22.13 -15.52
CA ARG A 11 0.01 21.64 -14.62
C ARG A 11 -0.11 20.13 -14.40
N PRO A 12 1.01 19.40 -14.41
CA PRO A 12 1.00 17.96 -14.18
C PRO A 12 0.54 17.64 -12.74
N HIS A 13 -0.48 16.79 -12.57
CA HIS A 13 -0.94 16.27 -11.28
C HIS A 13 0.05 15.27 -10.64
N PHE A 14 1.36 15.31 -10.94
CA PHE A 14 2.36 14.45 -10.29
C PHE A 14 3.51 15.25 -9.68
N SER A 15 4.08 14.70 -8.59
CA SER A 15 5.19 15.32 -7.86
C SER A 15 6.55 14.75 -8.17
N GLN A 16 6.59 13.44 -8.39
CA GLN A 16 7.81 12.68 -8.33
C GLN A 16 7.58 11.39 -9.10
N VAL A 17 8.49 11.12 -10.03
CA VAL A 17 8.66 9.79 -10.62
C VAL A 17 9.87 9.18 -9.95
N ARG A 18 9.69 8.03 -9.28
CA ARG A 18 10.78 7.23 -8.75
C ARG A 18 11.00 6.04 -9.67
N HIS A 19 12.26 5.81 -10.00
CA HIS A 19 12.70 4.62 -10.71
C HIS A 19 13.45 3.75 -9.71
N GLY A 20 13.07 2.47 -9.65
CA GLY A 20 13.68 1.48 -8.78
C GLY A 20 14.06 0.23 -9.56
N ALA A 21 15.06 -0.47 -9.06
CA ALA A 21 15.31 -1.87 -9.34
C ALA A 21 16.03 -2.43 -8.11
N TYR A 22 15.93 -3.73 -7.90
CA TYR A 22 16.70 -4.40 -6.86
C TYR A 22 17.33 -5.68 -7.38
N ASN A 23 18.51 -5.98 -6.85
CA ASN A 23 19.16 -7.26 -7.01
C ASN A 23 19.02 -8.00 -5.67
N ASN A 24 18.46 -9.20 -5.72
CA ASN A 24 18.49 -10.13 -4.62
C ASN A 24 19.50 -11.22 -4.95
N ALA A 25 20.72 -11.06 -4.42
CA ALA A 25 21.85 -11.92 -4.74
C ALA A 25 21.67 -13.34 -4.20
N SER A 26 20.90 -13.51 -3.11
CA SER A 26 20.58 -14.82 -2.54
C SER A 26 19.74 -15.67 -3.51
N ASP A 27 18.93 -15.04 -4.36
CA ASP A 27 17.96 -15.73 -5.21
C ASP A 27 18.30 -15.63 -6.71
N LEU A 28 19.53 -15.17 -7.04
CA LEU A 28 19.98 -14.89 -8.41
C LEU A 28 18.96 -14.05 -9.22
N TYR A 29 18.26 -13.14 -8.56
CA TYR A 29 17.16 -12.40 -9.14
C TYR A 29 17.49 -10.91 -9.26
N THR A 30 17.22 -10.35 -10.44
CA THR A 30 17.22 -8.90 -10.67
C THR A 30 15.83 -8.48 -11.12
N SER A 31 15.25 -7.51 -10.40
CA SER A 31 13.91 -7.03 -10.72
C SER A 31 13.87 -6.33 -12.09
N PRO A 32 12.70 -6.29 -12.75
CA PRO A 32 12.49 -5.32 -13.81
C PRO A 32 12.63 -3.89 -13.26
N ARG A 33 12.66 -2.91 -14.17
CA ARG A 33 12.55 -1.51 -13.78
C ARG A 33 11.16 -1.26 -13.20
N LEU A 34 11.14 -0.75 -11.98
CA LEU A 34 9.95 -0.38 -11.23
C LEU A 34 9.76 1.14 -11.31
N HIS A 35 8.53 1.58 -11.49
CA HIS A 35 8.17 2.98 -11.66
C HIS A 35 7.08 3.33 -10.64
N CYS A 36 7.31 4.36 -9.84
CA CYS A 36 6.31 4.90 -8.92
C CYS A 36 6.08 6.37 -9.25
N VAL A 37 4.82 6.76 -9.45
CA VAL A 37 4.42 8.14 -9.71
C VAL A 37 3.53 8.60 -8.56
N GLN A 38 3.95 9.63 -7.84
CA GLN A 38 3.10 10.23 -6.82
C GLN A 38 2.22 11.30 -7.46
N LEU A 39 0.90 11.10 -7.35
CA LEU A 39 -0.09 12.08 -7.76
C LEU A 39 -0.34 13.11 -6.66
N ARG A 40 -0.61 14.37 -7.03
CA ARG A 40 -0.88 15.49 -6.11
C ARG A 40 -2.13 16.25 -6.54
N ASP A 41 -2.65 17.03 -5.58
CA ASP A 41 -3.75 17.97 -5.80
C ASP A 41 -4.98 17.29 -6.39
N LEU A 42 -5.24 16.06 -5.93
CA LEU A 42 -6.44 15.31 -6.29
C LEU A 42 -7.64 15.90 -5.57
N VAL A 43 -8.75 16.05 -6.28
CA VAL A 43 -10.05 16.33 -5.67
C VAL A 43 -10.42 15.10 -4.83
N PRO A 44 -10.66 15.23 -3.52
CA PRO A 44 -10.94 14.08 -2.67
C PRO A 44 -12.21 13.33 -3.10
N GLY A 45 -12.19 12.00 -3.05
CA GLY A 45 -13.31 11.13 -3.43
C GLY A 45 -13.67 11.12 -4.93
N ALA A 46 -12.91 11.79 -5.78
CA ALA A 46 -13.18 11.90 -7.21
C ALA A 46 -12.64 10.69 -8.00
N MET A 47 -13.31 10.37 -9.10
CA MET A 47 -12.83 9.36 -10.06
C MET A 47 -11.78 9.97 -11.00
N TYR A 48 -10.65 9.29 -11.12
CA TYR A 48 -9.56 9.64 -12.03
C TYR A 48 -9.35 8.53 -13.05
N ALA A 49 -9.12 8.91 -14.31
CA ALA A 49 -8.69 8.01 -15.35
C ALA A 49 -7.18 8.14 -15.56
N TYR A 50 -6.48 7.03 -15.80
CA TYR A 50 -5.05 7.01 -16.07
C TYR A 50 -4.67 5.90 -17.05
N ARG A 51 -3.50 6.06 -17.67
CA ARG A 51 -2.86 5.06 -18.54
C ARG A 51 -1.35 5.12 -18.37
N ILE A 52 -0.67 4.01 -18.59
CA ILE A 52 0.78 3.90 -18.43
C ILE A 52 1.40 3.51 -19.78
N PRO A 53 2.02 4.44 -20.54
CA PRO A 53 2.64 4.10 -21.81
C PRO A 53 3.71 3.00 -21.67
N PRO A 54 3.83 2.08 -22.65
CA PRO A 54 3.13 2.07 -23.94
C PRO A 54 1.72 1.44 -23.89
N ASP A 55 1.25 0.98 -22.73
CA ASP A 55 -0.12 0.45 -22.57
C ASP A 55 -1.15 1.52 -22.98
N THR A 56 -2.13 1.09 -23.78
CA THR A 56 -3.23 1.93 -24.26
C THR A 56 -4.49 1.75 -23.42
N GLN A 57 -4.52 0.76 -22.52
CA GLN A 57 -5.66 0.50 -21.65
C GLN A 57 -5.87 1.67 -20.67
N LEU A 58 -7.07 2.25 -20.72
CA LEU A 58 -7.51 3.24 -19.75
C LEU A 58 -7.99 2.52 -18.49
N ARG A 59 -7.52 3.00 -17.33
CA ARG A 59 -7.85 2.47 -16.00
C ARG A 59 -8.40 3.60 -15.14
N TYR A 60 -9.10 3.25 -14.07
CA TYR A 60 -9.76 4.22 -13.21
C TYR A 60 -9.53 3.91 -11.75
N PHE A 61 -9.35 4.92 -10.92
CA PHE A 61 -9.32 4.78 -9.47
C PHE A 61 -10.10 5.94 -8.83
N ARG A 62 -10.58 5.73 -7.61
CA ARG A 62 -11.15 6.80 -6.78
C ARG A 62 -10.05 7.35 -5.86
N SER A 63 -9.89 8.67 -5.80
CA SER A 63 -8.97 9.29 -4.84
C SER A 63 -9.50 9.14 -3.40
N PRO A 64 -8.62 9.12 -2.39
CA PRO A 64 -9.03 9.11 -0.99
C PRO A 64 -9.99 10.26 -0.64
N LYS A 65 -10.90 10.00 0.30
CA LYS A 65 -11.83 11.02 0.81
C LYS A 65 -11.10 12.07 1.65
N ALA A 66 -11.68 13.27 1.71
CA ALA A 66 -11.14 14.35 2.53
C ALA A 66 -11.19 13.95 4.02
N VAL A 67 -10.25 14.46 4.82
CA VAL A 67 -10.30 14.29 6.28
C VAL A 67 -11.42 15.17 6.83
N ASP A 68 -12.56 14.55 7.13
CA ASP A 68 -13.76 15.20 7.65
C ASP A 68 -14.51 14.21 8.58
N PRO A 69 -14.80 14.57 9.83
CA PRO A 69 -15.52 13.70 10.77
C PRO A 69 -16.94 13.31 10.32
N LYS A 70 -17.51 13.99 9.31
CA LYS A 70 -18.85 13.72 8.76
C LYS A 70 -18.84 12.80 7.54
N GLU A 71 -17.66 12.53 6.97
CA GLU A 71 -17.54 11.60 5.85
C GLU A 71 -17.87 10.17 6.27
N LYS A 72 -18.30 9.36 5.30
CA LYS A 72 -18.45 7.92 5.48
C LYS A 72 -17.35 7.23 4.71
N VAL A 73 -16.60 6.33 5.34
CA VAL A 73 -15.54 5.57 4.69
C VAL A 73 -15.84 4.09 4.81
N THR A 74 -15.71 3.37 3.70
CA THR A 74 -15.80 1.90 3.67
C THR A 74 -14.42 1.34 3.33
N PHE A 75 -13.89 0.49 4.20
CA PHE A 75 -12.66 -0.25 3.94
C PHE A 75 -12.95 -1.66 3.46
N GLY A 76 -12.23 -2.09 2.42
CA GLY A 76 -11.98 -3.52 2.22
C GLY A 76 -10.83 -3.98 3.11
N LEU A 77 -10.86 -5.23 3.55
CA LEU A 77 -9.79 -5.84 4.36
C LEU A 77 -9.40 -7.17 3.74
N VAL A 78 -8.10 -7.37 3.53
CA VAL A 78 -7.54 -8.62 3.01
C VAL A 78 -6.14 -8.83 3.58
N ALA A 79 -5.75 -10.09 3.74
CA ALA A 79 -4.41 -10.52 4.13
C ALA A 79 -4.16 -11.89 3.48
N ASP A 80 -2.91 -12.36 3.50
CA ASP A 80 -2.59 -13.76 3.16
C ASP A 80 -3.08 -14.18 1.77
N LEU A 81 -3.02 -13.25 0.81
CA LEU A 81 -3.69 -13.43 -0.48
C LEU A 81 -2.99 -14.49 -1.32
N GLY A 82 -1.66 -14.36 -1.49
CA GLY A 82 -0.88 -15.23 -2.37
C GLY A 82 -1.33 -15.21 -3.83
N GLN A 83 -1.03 -16.29 -4.55
CA GLN A 83 -1.19 -16.36 -6.00
C GLN A 83 -1.76 -17.70 -6.49
N THR A 84 -2.89 -18.07 -5.91
CA THR A 84 -3.68 -19.27 -6.20
C THR A 84 -4.97 -18.93 -6.94
N GLN A 85 -5.78 -19.94 -7.27
CA GLN A 85 -7.13 -19.72 -7.81
C GLN A 85 -8.06 -19.07 -6.77
N ASP A 86 -7.91 -19.39 -5.48
CA ASP A 86 -8.67 -18.77 -4.40
C ASP A 86 -8.27 -17.30 -4.21
N SER A 87 -7.01 -16.97 -4.46
CA SER A 87 -6.52 -15.58 -4.50
C SER A 87 -7.23 -14.80 -5.60
N VAL A 88 -7.39 -15.39 -6.79
CA VAL A 88 -8.14 -14.79 -7.91
C VAL A 88 -9.60 -14.58 -7.53
N ALA A 89 -10.26 -15.62 -7.00
CA ALA A 89 -11.66 -15.52 -6.58
C ALA A 89 -11.85 -14.44 -5.50
N THR A 90 -10.93 -14.32 -4.54
CA THR A 90 -10.96 -13.28 -3.51
C THR A 90 -10.85 -11.89 -4.12
N MET A 91 -9.88 -11.68 -5.03
CA MET A 91 -9.73 -10.40 -5.74
C MET A 91 -10.94 -10.06 -6.61
N GLU A 92 -11.56 -11.05 -7.27
CA GLU A 92 -12.77 -10.86 -8.07
C GLU A 92 -13.96 -10.43 -7.21
N HIS A 93 -14.17 -11.08 -6.06
CA HIS A 93 -15.22 -10.68 -5.11
C HIS A 93 -15.02 -9.26 -4.60
N MET A 94 -13.79 -8.90 -4.20
CA MET A 94 -13.48 -7.55 -3.76
C MET A 94 -13.64 -6.53 -4.91
N LYS A 95 -13.21 -6.89 -6.13
CA LYS A 95 -13.37 -6.03 -7.31
C LYS A 95 -14.84 -5.78 -7.65
N ALA A 96 -15.70 -6.78 -7.48
CA ALA A 96 -17.15 -6.59 -7.63
C ALA A 96 -17.72 -5.54 -6.65
N GLN A 97 -17.02 -5.29 -5.54
CA GLN A 97 -17.34 -4.27 -4.54
C GLN A 97 -16.46 -3.00 -4.66
N ALA A 98 -15.65 -2.85 -5.71
CA ALA A 98 -14.68 -1.76 -5.82
C ALA A 98 -15.31 -0.37 -5.69
N LEU A 99 -16.54 -0.18 -6.18
CA LEU A 99 -17.24 1.12 -6.11
C LEU A 99 -17.80 1.44 -4.72
N SER A 100 -17.99 0.42 -3.86
CA SER A 100 -18.50 0.59 -2.49
C SER A 100 -17.38 0.73 -1.46
N MET A 101 -16.14 0.39 -1.82
CA MET A 101 -14.94 0.60 -1.01
C MET A 101 -14.26 1.92 -1.40
N ASP A 102 -13.70 2.60 -0.40
CA ASP A 102 -12.89 3.81 -0.62
C ASP A 102 -11.39 3.48 -0.60
N GLU A 103 -10.99 2.47 0.19
CA GLU A 103 -9.61 2.00 0.28
C GLU A 103 -9.58 0.55 0.78
N VAL A 104 -8.55 -0.21 0.41
CA VAL A 104 -8.28 -1.55 0.95
C VAL A 104 -7.13 -1.51 1.94
N LEU A 105 -7.32 -2.13 3.10
CA LEU A 105 -6.25 -2.46 4.03
C LEU A 105 -5.74 -3.86 3.69
N PHE A 106 -4.52 -3.95 3.16
CA PHE A 106 -3.84 -5.20 2.85
C PHE A 106 -2.82 -5.50 3.96
N VAL A 107 -3.11 -6.52 4.76
CA VAL A 107 -2.46 -6.75 6.06
C VAL A 107 -1.46 -7.91 6.01
N GLY A 108 -0.43 -7.75 5.19
CA GLY A 108 0.71 -8.69 5.10
C GLY A 108 0.47 -9.91 4.22
N ASP A 109 1.57 -10.61 3.95
CA ASP A 109 1.65 -11.86 3.17
C ASP A 109 1.00 -11.73 1.79
N LEU A 110 1.66 -10.94 0.94
CA LEU A 110 1.13 -10.55 -0.35
C LEU A 110 1.27 -11.68 -1.36
N SER A 111 2.52 -12.03 -1.68
CA SER A 111 2.83 -12.85 -2.86
C SER A 111 3.25 -14.27 -2.51
N TYR A 112 3.64 -14.53 -1.27
CA TYR A 112 4.35 -15.75 -0.87
C TYR A 112 5.54 -16.04 -1.80
N ALA A 113 6.27 -14.97 -2.15
CA ALA A 113 7.45 -15.09 -2.99
C ALA A 113 8.56 -15.83 -2.27
N ASP A 114 8.66 -15.66 -0.95
CA ASP A 114 9.41 -16.50 -0.04
C ASP A 114 10.89 -16.71 -0.41
N GLY A 115 11.55 -15.66 -0.89
CA GLY A 115 12.93 -15.78 -1.38
C GLY A 115 12.99 -16.36 -2.80
N PHE A 116 11.91 -16.23 -3.55
CA PHE A 116 11.90 -16.54 -4.98
C PHE A 116 11.37 -15.35 -5.75
N GLY A 117 12.27 -14.41 -6.03
CA GLY A 117 11.99 -13.13 -6.70
C GLY A 117 10.98 -13.15 -7.88
N PRO A 118 11.00 -14.14 -8.80
CA PRO A 118 10.03 -14.22 -9.88
C PRO A 118 8.56 -14.30 -9.44
N ARG A 119 8.28 -14.77 -8.22
CA ARG A 119 6.93 -14.81 -7.66
C ARG A 119 6.34 -13.44 -7.38
N TRP A 120 7.17 -12.43 -7.11
CA TRP A 120 6.71 -11.05 -7.03
C TRP A 120 6.19 -10.54 -8.38
N ASP A 121 6.81 -10.97 -9.49
CA ASP A 121 6.38 -10.59 -10.83
C ASP A 121 5.10 -11.29 -11.25
N SER A 122 4.95 -12.60 -10.95
CA SER A 122 3.72 -13.33 -11.24
C SER A 122 2.55 -12.83 -10.39
N PHE A 123 2.78 -12.55 -9.09
CA PHE A 123 1.76 -11.94 -8.24
C PHE A 123 1.35 -10.55 -8.76
N GLY A 124 2.30 -9.69 -9.14
CA GLY A 124 2.00 -8.38 -9.72
C GLY A 124 1.16 -8.45 -10.99
N ARG A 125 1.41 -9.44 -11.87
CA ARG A 125 0.58 -9.71 -13.05
C ARG A 125 -0.81 -10.22 -12.68
N LEU A 126 -0.89 -11.16 -11.75
CA LEU A 126 -2.14 -11.76 -11.28
C LEU A 126 -3.06 -10.71 -10.64
N ALA A 127 -2.49 -9.86 -9.78
CA ALA A 127 -3.20 -8.86 -9.00
C ALA A 127 -3.39 -7.52 -9.74
N GLN A 128 -2.90 -7.39 -10.97
CA GLN A 128 -3.07 -6.17 -11.77
C GLN A 128 -4.54 -5.74 -11.89
N PRO A 129 -5.53 -6.61 -12.16
CA PRO A 129 -6.93 -6.20 -12.26
C PRO A 129 -7.50 -5.61 -10.96
N PHE A 130 -6.88 -5.91 -9.81
CA PHE A 130 -7.25 -5.44 -8.49
C PHE A 130 -6.54 -4.12 -8.15
N PHE A 131 -5.19 -4.13 -8.07
CA PHE A 131 -4.39 -2.96 -7.68
C PHE A 131 -4.43 -1.80 -8.68
N SER A 132 -4.86 -2.06 -9.91
CA SER A 132 -4.98 -0.99 -10.91
C SER A 132 -6.26 -0.16 -10.78
N GLU A 133 -7.23 -0.60 -9.99
CA GLU A 133 -8.52 0.08 -9.84
C GLU A 133 -8.83 0.44 -8.37
N ILE A 134 -8.22 -0.27 -7.43
CA ILE A 134 -8.47 -0.10 -5.99
C ILE A 134 -7.20 0.43 -5.31
N VAL A 135 -7.35 1.53 -4.58
CA VAL A 135 -6.28 2.06 -3.72
C VAL A 135 -6.14 1.15 -2.50
N ALA A 136 -4.90 0.74 -2.20
CA ALA A 136 -4.61 -0.16 -1.09
C ALA A 136 -3.46 0.37 -0.23
N ALA A 137 -3.70 0.41 1.08
CA ALA A 137 -2.67 0.56 2.10
C ALA A 137 -2.11 -0.82 2.45
N VAL A 138 -0.79 -0.99 2.36
CA VAL A 138 -0.11 -2.29 2.50
C VAL A 138 0.85 -2.26 3.68
N VAL A 139 0.75 -3.25 4.57
CA VAL A 139 1.81 -3.59 5.54
C VAL A 139 2.36 -4.99 5.23
N GLY A 140 3.58 -5.29 5.68
CA GLY A 140 4.23 -6.58 5.47
C GLY A 140 3.88 -7.62 6.53
N GLY A 141 3.89 -8.89 6.13
CA GLY A 141 3.80 -10.07 6.97
C GLY A 141 5.13 -10.83 7.05
N ASN A 142 5.12 -12.07 7.55
CA ASN A 142 6.34 -12.86 7.69
C ASN A 142 6.89 -13.30 6.34
N HIS A 143 6.03 -13.53 5.35
CA HIS A 143 6.45 -13.98 4.03
C HIS A 143 7.23 -12.90 3.24
N GLU A 144 7.26 -11.65 3.74
CA GLU A 144 8.09 -10.57 3.18
C GLU A 144 9.47 -10.40 3.82
N VAL A 145 9.79 -11.15 4.90
CA VAL A 145 11.08 -11.08 5.61
C VAL A 145 11.86 -12.40 5.62
N VAL A 146 11.32 -13.46 5.00
CA VAL A 146 12.04 -14.74 4.89
C VAL A 146 13.36 -14.59 4.11
N GLU A 147 14.18 -15.64 4.17
CA GLU A 147 15.54 -15.66 3.62
C GLU A 147 15.60 -15.14 2.18
N GLY A 148 16.53 -14.22 1.92
CA GLY A 148 16.69 -13.54 0.63
C GLY A 148 15.88 -12.24 0.49
N GLU A 149 14.64 -12.17 0.98
CA GLU A 149 13.77 -11.03 0.67
C GLU A 149 14.04 -9.78 1.51
N SER A 150 14.11 -9.93 2.84
CA SER A 150 14.37 -8.84 3.79
C SER A 150 13.62 -7.53 3.46
N TRP A 151 12.31 -7.63 3.17
CA TRP A 151 11.42 -6.54 2.78
C TRP A 151 11.68 -5.87 1.43
N VAL A 152 12.73 -6.26 0.71
CA VAL A 152 13.17 -5.57 -0.51
C VAL A 152 12.11 -5.65 -1.61
N GLY A 153 11.52 -6.84 -1.81
CA GLY A 153 10.44 -7.05 -2.79
C GLY A 153 9.24 -6.16 -2.50
N LEU A 154 8.68 -6.27 -1.30
CA LEU A 154 7.55 -5.46 -0.82
C LEU A 154 7.82 -3.96 -0.99
N ARG A 155 8.87 -3.45 -0.33
CA ARG A 155 9.09 -2.00 -0.19
C ARG A 155 9.50 -1.30 -1.48
N THR A 156 9.91 -2.05 -2.50
CA THR A 156 10.24 -1.50 -3.82
C THR A 156 9.05 -1.54 -4.78
N ARG A 157 8.09 -2.46 -4.58
CA ARG A 157 6.97 -2.70 -5.50
C ARG A 157 5.66 -2.06 -5.06
N TRP A 158 5.33 -2.08 -3.76
CA TRP A 158 4.12 -1.46 -3.24
C TRP A 158 4.48 -0.17 -2.48
N PRO A 159 4.14 1.01 -3.04
CA PRO A 159 4.33 2.26 -2.34
C PRO A 159 3.31 2.37 -1.20
N SER A 160 3.73 2.94 -0.08
CA SER A 160 2.87 3.32 1.05
C SER A 160 3.01 4.83 1.32
N PRO A 161 2.06 5.46 2.03
CA PRO A 161 2.16 6.86 2.42
C PRO A 161 3.54 7.19 3.01
N PRO A 162 4.23 8.24 2.53
CA PRO A 162 5.53 8.62 3.07
C PRO A 162 5.35 9.23 4.46
N VAL A 163 6.01 8.67 5.47
CA VAL A 163 5.98 9.19 6.85
C VAL A 163 7.33 9.81 7.22
N PRO A 164 7.39 11.02 7.79
CA PRO A 164 8.62 11.55 8.41
C PRO A 164 8.94 10.86 9.75
N PRO A 165 10.22 10.56 10.09
CA PRO A 165 11.43 10.81 9.32
C PRO A 165 11.75 9.67 8.33
N SER A 166 10.94 8.60 8.30
CA SER A 166 11.05 7.48 7.38
C SER A 166 10.71 7.86 5.94
N ARG A 167 11.42 8.83 5.37
CA ARG A 167 11.77 8.76 3.95
C ARG A 167 12.55 7.47 3.83
N GLY A 168 11.87 6.34 3.58
CA GLY A 168 12.48 5.02 3.63
C GLY A 168 13.82 5.08 2.92
N ALA A 169 14.88 4.73 3.65
CA ALA A 169 16.24 4.87 3.17
C ALA A 169 16.34 4.26 1.76
N GLY A 170 16.90 5.00 0.80
CA GLY A 170 17.03 4.56 -0.58
C GLY A 170 15.74 4.57 -1.42
N GLY A 171 14.71 5.31 -1.03
CA GLY A 171 13.50 5.49 -1.85
C GLY A 171 12.45 4.38 -1.71
N ARG A 172 12.65 3.46 -0.74
CA ARG A 172 11.76 2.35 -0.40
C ARG A 172 10.57 2.81 0.45
N ALA A 173 9.44 2.09 0.40
CA ALA A 173 8.32 2.32 1.29
C ALA A 173 8.72 2.12 2.77
N PRO A 174 8.09 2.82 3.73
CA PRO A 174 8.29 2.55 5.16
C PRO A 174 7.68 1.19 5.54
N LEU A 175 8.16 0.59 6.66
CA LEU A 175 7.61 -0.67 7.18
C LEU A 175 6.41 -0.47 8.11
N PHE A 176 6.28 0.72 8.68
CA PHE A 176 5.16 1.15 9.53
C PHE A 176 4.89 2.62 9.20
N TYR A 177 3.63 3.03 9.25
CA TYR A 177 3.20 4.37 8.85
C TYR A 177 1.79 4.66 9.37
N SER A 178 1.32 5.89 9.20
CA SER A 178 -0.06 6.29 9.47
C SER A 178 -0.60 7.19 8.36
N PHE A 179 -1.92 7.28 8.27
CA PHE A 179 -2.61 8.19 7.36
C PHE A 179 -4.05 8.45 7.82
N ASP A 180 -4.62 9.56 7.36
CA ASP A 180 -6.01 9.92 7.63
C ASP A 180 -6.86 9.79 6.36
N ILE A 181 -8.07 9.25 6.49
CA ILE A 181 -9.08 9.20 5.42
C ILE A 181 -10.48 9.35 6.04
N GLY A 182 -11.25 10.33 5.55
CA GLY A 182 -12.56 10.63 6.14
C GLY A 182 -12.46 10.90 7.66
N PRO A 183 -13.25 10.20 8.50
CA PRO A 183 -13.22 10.36 9.94
C PRO A 183 -12.22 9.42 10.65
N VAL A 184 -11.32 8.76 9.91
CA VAL A 184 -10.48 7.66 10.41
C VAL A 184 -9.00 7.99 10.31
N HIS A 185 -8.30 7.78 11.42
CA HIS A 185 -6.85 7.70 11.47
C HIS A 185 -6.43 6.22 11.44
N VAL A 186 -5.62 5.81 10.47
CA VAL A 186 -5.13 4.44 10.32
C VAL A 186 -3.67 4.37 10.74
N LEU A 187 -3.35 3.49 11.69
CA LEU A 187 -2.00 3.19 12.15
C LEU A 187 -1.59 1.80 11.64
N ALA A 188 -0.63 1.75 10.72
CA ALA A 188 -0.06 0.52 10.17
C ALA A 188 1.25 0.14 10.88
N LEU A 189 1.26 -1.00 11.56
CA LEU A 189 2.39 -1.54 12.31
C LEU A 189 2.88 -2.85 11.71
N ASN A 190 4.20 -3.10 11.79
CA ASN A 190 4.81 -4.32 11.30
C ASN A 190 5.19 -5.23 12.47
N THR A 191 4.57 -6.41 12.55
CA THR A 191 4.77 -7.38 13.64
C THR A 191 6.11 -8.11 13.60
N TYR A 192 6.90 -7.89 12.56
CA TYR A 192 8.18 -8.57 12.33
C TYR A 192 9.38 -7.61 12.36
N VAL A 193 9.20 -6.43 12.95
CA VAL A 193 10.30 -5.53 13.36
C VAL A 193 10.28 -5.34 14.88
N GLY A 194 11.34 -4.75 15.44
CA GLY A 194 11.44 -4.53 16.89
C GLY A 194 10.21 -3.76 17.42
N ALA A 195 9.66 -4.21 18.54
CA ALA A 195 8.43 -3.67 19.13
C ALA A 195 8.57 -3.30 20.62
N ASP A 196 9.77 -3.42 21.19
CA ASP A 196 10.04 -2.94 22.55
C ASP A 196 10.00 -1.40 22.62
N SER A 197 9.96 -0.85 23.82
CA SER A 197 9.80 0.60 24.04
C SER A 197 10.95 1.46 23.48
N SER A 198 12.09 0.86 23.11
CA SER A 198 13.20 1.55 22.48
C SER A 198 13.20 1.45 20.95
N SER A 199 12.29 0.65 20.37
CA SER A 199 12.23 0.44 18.93
C SER A 199 11.70 1.66 18.18
N GLU A 200 12.16 1.85 16.95
CA GLU A 200 11.68 2.93 16.08
C GLU A 200 10.17 2.88 15.86
N MET A 201 9.61 1.67 15.75
CA MET A 201 8.18 1.47 15.54
C MET A 201 7.37 1.89 16.77
N TYR A 202 7.83 1.54 17.98
CA TYR A 202 7.15 1.90 19.22
C TYR A 202 7.15 3.42 19.41
N VAL A 203 8.33 4.05 19.29
CA VAL A 203 8.49 5.51 19.42
C VAL A 203 7.65 6.25 18.36
N PHE A 204 7.61 5.71 17.14
CA PHE A 204 6.72 6.23 16.10
C PHE A 204 5.25 6.15 16.51
N ALA A 205 4.76 4.97 16.90
CA ALA A 205 3.35 4.75 17.24
C ALA A 205 2.91 5.62 18.43
N GLU A 206 3.74 5.76 19.46
CA GLU A 206 3.46 6.62 20.60
C GLU A 206 3.27 8.08 20.16
N LYS A 207 4.23 8.61 19.39
CA LYS A 207 4.17 10.00 18.91
C LYS A 207 3.01 10.24 17.95
N ASP A 208 2.75 9.29 17.06
CA ASP A 208 1.68 9.33 16.08
C ASP A 208 0.32 9.40 16.77
N LEU A 209 0.05 8.48 17.71
CA LEU A 209 -1.19 8.45 18.48
C LEU A 209 -1.39 9.70 19.36
N GLN A 210 -0.33 10.27 19.93
CA GLN A 210 -0.39 11.54 20.66
C GLN A 210 -0.76 12.73 19.77
N SER A 211 -0.51 12.64 18.46
CA SER A 211 -0.80 13.71 17.50
C SER A 211 -2.23 13.68 16.93
N VAL A 212 -2.99 12.61 17.20
CA VAL A 212 -4.34 12.42 16.64
C VAL A 212 -5.33 13.42 17.24
N ASP A 213 -5.88 14.29 16.39
CA ASP A 213 -7.03 15.14 16.73
C ASP A 213 -8.34 14.37 16.55
N ARG A 214 -8.86 13.83 17.66
CA ARG A 214 -10.10 13.05 17.69
C ARG A 214 -11.36 13.85 17.32
N SER A 215 -11.29 15.18 17.22
CA SER A 215 -12.39 15.99 16.68
C SER A 215 -12.45 15.95 15.15
N ARG A 216 -11.33 15.63 14.49
CA ARG A 216 -11.20 15.49 13.04
C ARG A 216 -11.26 14.03 12.60
N THR A 217 -10.53 13.16 13.29
CA THR A 217 -10.51 11.70 13.06
C THR A 217 -10.96 10.97 14.33
N PRO A 218 -12.28 10.92 14.61
CA PRO A 218 -12.80 10.29 15.82
C PRO A 218 -12.52 8.79 15.90
N TRP A 219 -12.25 8.11 14.78
CA TRP A 219 -11.92 6.69 14.73
C TRP A 219 -10.42 6.47 14.57
N ILE A 220 -9.87 5.48 15.29
CA ILE A 220 -8.51 4.98 15.11
C ILE A 220 -8.62 3.50 14.73
N ILE A 221 -8.00 3.11 13.62
CA ILE A 221 -7.85 1.72 13.20
C ILE A 221 -6.37 1.35 13.25
N GLY A 222 -6.03 0.31 14.00
CA GLY A 222 -4.72 -0.33 13.91
C GLY A 222 -4.75 -1.48 12.91
N MET A 223 -3.73 -1.58 12.05
CA MET A 223 -3.55 -2.71 11.12
C MET A 223 -2.14 -3.30 11.25
N TRP A 224 -2.06 -4.62 11.39
CA TRP A 224 -0.80 -5.37 11.46
C TRP A 224 -1.07 -6.85 11.18
N HIS A 225 -0.05 -7.59 10.75
CA HIS A 225 -0.21 -8.94 10.23
C HIS A 225 -0.45 -9.99 11.33
N ALA A 226 0.48 -10.17 12.28
CA ALA A 226 0.36 -11.24 13.27
C ALA A 226 -0.71 -10.92 14.34
N PRO A 227 -1.77 -11.74 14.48
CA PRO A 227 -2.85 -11.47 15.43
C PRO A 227 -2.39 -11.67 16.88
N TRP A 228 -2.74 -10.73 17.76
CA TRP A 228 -2.46 -10.84 19.20
C TRP A 228 -3.46 -11.73 19.94
N TYR A 229 -4.68 -11.84 19.40
CA TYR A 229 -5.78 -12.58 19.99
C TYR A 229 -6.39 -13.54 18.96
N THR A 230 -5.67 -14.63 18.67
CA THR A 230 -6.18 -15.75 17.85
C THR A 230 -6.26 -17.01 18.70
N THR A 231 -7.27 -17.85 18.43
CA THR A 231 -7.46 -19.15 19.10
C THR A 231 -7.16 -20.33 18.19
N ASN A 232 -6.81 -20.08 16.93
CA ASN A 232 -6.34 -21.14 16.04
C ASN A 232 -5.01 -21.65 16.58
N LYS A 233 -4.91 -22.98 16.68
CA LYS A 233 -3.72 -23.70 17.13
C LYS A 233 -2.79 -23.97 15.96
#